data_AF-A0A0Q5W4H5-F1
#
_entry.id   AF-A0A0Q5W4H5-F1
#
_cell.length_a   1.000
_cell.length_b   1.000
_cell.length_c   1.000
_cell.angle_alpha   90.00
_cell.angle_beta   90.00
_cell.angle_gamma   90.00
#
_symmetry.space_group_name_H-M   'P 1'
#
loop_
_entity.id
_entity.type
_entity.pdbx_description
1 polymer ?
#
loop_
_entity_poly.entity_id
_entity_poly.type
_entity_poly.pdbx_seq_one_letter_code
_entity_poly.pdbx_strand_id
1 'polypeptide(L)'
;MTNDSNSRIEPILSVDKALVIADPWISLILSGQKDWEMRSTSASHRGWFGLIWKGLGAVYGVARLVDVKPPQSPEQMIETVERHRIPEEMIRSGKVAAWNTPWVLADVRRLTTPVRYRHKNGAVTWVNLEDDVSEAIVRQLNAAPALQAPLTSLAAAPAVAEKRDVKVIGEVEITQGNIDHHHIYLRGFFDRFPADSVGGSNRTAKAPREISVDWGQDIVWTDLDSSKKFFRARGWIGSFFRFSEAKAGDVVIVEETASYQYRVRLLKRDR
;
A
#
# COMPACT_ATOMS: atom_id res chain seq x y z
N MET A 1 -28.90 -25.88 -34.74
CA MET A 1 -28.43 -24.76 -35.57
C MET A 1 -29.17 -23.54 -35.04
N THR A 2 -28.57 -22.54 -34.41
CA THR A 2 -27.24 -21.94 -34.50
C THR A 2 -26.63 -21.73 -33.11
N ASN A 3 -25.30 -21.85 -33.07
CA ASN A 3 -24.45 -21.80 -31.89
C ASN A 3 -23.83 -20.40 -31.84
N ASP A 4 -24.34 -19.49 -31.01
CA ASP A 4 -23.69 -18.20 -30.75
C ASP A 4 -23.15 -18.19 -29.32
N SER A 5 -22.12 -19.00 -29.12
CA SER A 5 -21.19 -18.85 -28.00
C SER A 5 -20.34 -17.60 -28.26
N ASN A 6 -20.93 -16.42 -28.05
CA ASN A 6 -20.14 -15.19 -27.95
C ASN A 6 -19.43 -15.24 -26.58
N SER A 7 -18.31 -15.95 -26.55
CA SER A 7 -17.32 -15.84 -25.49
C SER A 7 -17.01 -14.36 -25.32
N ARG A 8 -17.50 -13.76 -24.22
CA ARG A 8 -17.06 -12.45 -23.78
C ARG A 8 -15.56 -12.56 -23.53
N ILE A 9 -14.78 -12.18 -24.53
CA ILE A 9 -13.38 -11.85 -24.34
C ILE A 9 -13.43 -10.67 -23.37
N GLU A 10 -13.15 -10.90 -22.10
CA GLU A 10 -12.93 -9.79 -21.18
C GLU A 10 -11.88 -8.89 -21.83
N PRO A 11 -12.14 -7.57 -21.94
CA PRO A 11 -11.22 -6.68 -22.62
C PRO A 11 -9.84 -6.86 -22.01
N ILE A 12 -8.86 -7.13 -22.87
CA ILE A 12 -7.47 -7.31 -22.49
C ILE A 12 -7.13 -6.19 -21.52
N LEU A 13 -6.79 -6.56 -20.30
CA LEU A 13 -6.56 -5.65 -19.19
C LEU A 13 -5.32 -4.81 -19.55
N SER A 14 -5.49 -3.66 -20.19
CA SER A 14 -4.37 -2.77 -20.58
C SER A 14 -4.09 -1.79 -19.46
N VAL A 15 -2.85 -1.76 -18.98
CA VAL A 15 -2.41 -0.90 -17.88
C VAL A 15 -1.26 -0.03 -18.38
N ASP A 16 -1.57 0.96 -19.20
CA ASP A 16 -0.55 1.77 -19.88
C ASP A 16 -0.07 2.97 -19.05
N LYS A 17 -0.80 3.27 -17.98
CA LYS A 17 -0.53 4.43 -17.12
C LYS A 17 -0.62 4.03 -15.66
N ALA A 18 0.11 4.75 -14.83
CA ALA A 18 0.07 4.61 -13.39
C ALA A 18 0.03 5.97 -12.69
N LEU A 19 -0.68 6.01 -11.58
CA LEU A 19 -0.86 7.19 -10.75
C LEU A 19 0.08 7.12 -9.55
N VAL A 20 0.85 8.18 -9.33
CA VAL A 20 1.67 8.32 -8.13
C VAL A 20 0.79 8.84 -6.98
N ILE A 21 0.71 8.06 -5.91
CA ILE A 21 -0.10 8.38 -4.72
C ILE A 21 0.81 8.34 -3.50
N ALA A 22 0.70 9.38 -2.66
CA ALA A 22 1.44 9.46 -1.41
C ALA A 22 0.76 8.64 -0.31
N ASP A 23 1.56 8.18 0.64
CA ASP A 23 1.05 7.69 1.91
C ASP A 23 0.38 8.83 2.72
N PRO A 24 -0.70 8.58 3.48
CA PRO A 24 -1.34 7.28 3.76
C PRO A 24 -2.33 6.79 2.69
N TRP A 25 -2.67 7.65 1.73
CA TRP A 25 -3.78 7.44 0.81
C TRP A 25 -3.64 6.18 -0.05
N ILE A 26 -2.44 5.91 -0.54
CA ILE A 26 -2.21 4.69 -1.34
C ILE A 26 -2.42 3.41 -0.53
N SER A 27 -2.00 3.39 0.74
CA SER A 27 -2.17 2.21 1.60
C SER A 27 -3.65 1.93 1.80
N LEU A 28 -4.45 2.98 2.01
CA LEU A 28 -5.90 2.87 2.18
C LEU A 28 -6.61 2.38 0.91
N ILE A 29 -6.14 2.81 -0.27
CA ILE A 29 -6.68 2.32 -1.55
C ILE A 29 -6.35 0.84 -1.71
N LEU A 30 -5.07 0.48 -1.56
CA LEU A 30 -4.61 -0.89 -1.77
C LEU A 30 -5.17 -1.88 -0.72
N SER A 31 -5.56 -1.41 0.47
CA SER A 31 -6.25 -2.21 1.49
C SER A 31 -7.77 -2.26 1.31
N GLY A 32 -8.32 -1.58 0.30
CA GLY A 32 -9.75 -1.52 0.02
C GLY A 32 -10.56 -0.62 0.98
N GLN A 33 -9.90 0.17 1.82
CA GLN A 33 -10.55 1.05 2.79
C GLN A 33 -10.94 2.42 2.21
N LYS A 34 -10.37 2.79 1.07
CA LYS A 34 -10.60 4.03 0.34
C LYS A 34 -10.87 3.72 -1.13
N ASP A 35 -12.03 4.14 -1.61
CA ASP A 35 -12.47 3.94 -3.00
C ASP A 35 -12.52 5.26 -3.79
N TRP A 36 -12.37 6.41 -3.14
CA TRP A 36 -12.29 7.71 -3.81
C TRP A 36 -10.91 8.30 -3.68
N GLU A 37 -10.25 8.58 -4.80
CA GLU A 37 -9.02 9.38 -4.83
C GLU A 37 -9.34 10.85 -5.11
N MET A 38 -9.00 11.74 -4.17
CA MET A 38 -9.34 13.16 -4.29
C MET A 38 -8.23 13.91 -5.01
N ARG A 39 -8.59 14.66 -6.05
CA ARG A 39 -7.64 15.43 -6.88
C ARG A 39 -8.13 16.86 -7.11
N SER A 40 -7.23 17.72 -7.58
CA SER A 40 -7.52 19.11 -7.92
C SER A 40 -8.10 19.31 -9.31
N THR A 41 -8.03 18.28 -10.14
CA THR A 41 -8.54 18.32 -11.51
C THR A 41 -9.31 17.05 -11.82
N SER A 42 -10.22 17.16 -12.77
CA SER A 42 -10.88 16.01 -13.38
C SER A 42 -9.88 15.15 -14.18
N ALA A 43 -10.26 13.89 -14.42
CA ALA A 43 -9.60 13.02 -15.39
C ALA A 43 -10.59 12.63 -16.50
N SER A 44 -10.14 12.75 -17.75
CA SER A 44 -10.88 12.27 -18.93
C SER A 44 -10.76 10.75 -19.11
N HIS A 45 -9.69 10.15 -18.61
CA HIS A 45 -9.44 8.71 -18.73
C HIS A 45 -10.42 7.91 -17.87
N ARG A 46 -10.82 6.73 -18.38
CA ARG A 46 -11.54 5.67 -17.67
C ARG A 46 -10.88 4.35 -18.03
N GLY A 47 -10.83 3.42 -17.08
CA GLY A 47 -10.17 2.13 -17.28
C GLY A 47 -9.13 1.82 -16.21
N TRP A 48 -8.32 0.80 -16.49
CA TRP A 48 -7.33 0.28 -15.56
C TRP A 48 -6.07 1.16 -15.54
N PHE A 49 -5.52 1.34 -14.35
CA PHE A 49 -4.25 2.03 -14.16
C PHE A 49 -3.47 1.45 -12.99
N GLY A 50 -2.15 1.60 -13.05
CA GLY A 50 -1.24 1.19 -11.98
C GLY A 50 -1.23 2.15 -10.79
N LEU A 51 -0.99 1.62 -9.60
CA LEU A 51 -0.87 2.36 -8.36
C LEU A 51 0.60 2.38 -7.93
N ILE A 52 1.22 3.57 -7.98
CA ILE A 52 2.62 3.77 -7.61
C ILE A 52 2.69 4.41 -6.23
N TRP A 53 3.43 3.75 -5.33
CA TRP A 53 3.76 4.33 -4.04
C TRP A 53 4.81 5.42 -4.20
N LYS A 54 4.45 6.66 -3.82
CA LYS A 54 5.34 7.81 -3.96
C LYS A 54 6.68 7.56 -3.25
N GLY A 55 7.77 7.62 -4.03
CA GLY A 55 9.13 7.48 -3.53
C GLY A 55 9.65 6.04 -3.46
N LEU A 56 8.83 5.02 -3.73
CA LEU A 56 9.32 3.64 -3.76
C LEU A 56 9.77 3.20 -5.17
N GLY A 57 9.19 3.72 -6.25
CA GLY A 57 9.67 3.47 -7.62
C GLY A 57 9.24 2.12 -8.20
N ALA A 58 8.11 1.59 -7.73
CA ALA A 58 7.44 0.42 -8.29
C ALA A 58 5.93 0.64 -8.35
N VAL A 59 5.26 -0.14 -9.19
CA VAL A 59 3.81 -0.32 -9.21
C VAL A 59 3.46 -1.44 -8.22
N TYR A 60 2.52 -1.17 -7.31
CA TYR A 60 2.16 -2.09 -6.21
C TYR A 60 0.78 -2.72 -6.39
N GLY A 61 -0.02 -2.19 -7.29
CA GLY A 61 -1.38 -2.63 -7.54
C GLY A 61 -1.93 -1.97 -8.79
N VAL A 62 -3.16 -2.31 -9.09
CA VAL A 62 -3.97 -1.67 -10.12
C VAL A 62 -5.33 -1.30 -9.54
N ALA A 63 -5.97 -0.33 -10.14
CA ALA A 63 -7.37 0.00 -9.91
C ALA A 63 -8.02 0.40 -11.22
N ARG A 64 -9.36 0.33 -11.26
CA ARG A 64 -10.15 0.84 -12.38
C ARG A 64 -10.77 2.18 -12.01
N LEU A 65 -10.48 3.22 -12.79
CA LEU A 65 -11.14 4.51 -12.68
C LEU A 65 -12.50 4.41 -13.40
N VAL A 66 -13.59 4.38 -12.63
CA VAL A 66 -14.94 4.14 -13.17
C VAL A 66 -15.75 5.42 -13.33
N ASP A 67 -15.52 6.42 -12.49
CA ASP A 67 -16.24 7.69 -12.53
C ASP A 67 -15.36 8.84 -12.02
N VAL A 68 -15.66 10.06 -12.43
CA VAL A 68 -15.07 11.29 -11.88
C VAL A 68 -16.22 12.23 -11.59
N LYS A 69 -16.42 12.52 -10.31
CA LYS A 69 -17.51 13.36 -9.84
C LYS A 69 -17.13 14.84 -9.96
N PRO A 70 -18.12 15.76 -10.03
CA PRO A 70 -17.84 17.18 -9.99
C PRO A 70 -17.11 17.56 -8.69
N PRO A 71 -16.36 18.69 -8.68
CA PRO A 71 -15.75 19.22 -7.47
C PRO A 71 -16.77 19.37 -6.34
N GLN A 72 -16.42 18.89 -5.16
CA GLN A 72 -17.26 18.91 -3.96
C GLN A 72 -16.99 20.15 -3.10
N SER A 73 -18.01 20.63 -2.41
CA SER A 73 -17.83 21.60 -1.33
C SER A 73 -17.21 20.93 -0.08
N PRO A 74 -16.65 21.69 0.87
CA PRO A 74 -16.18 21.14 2.14
C PRO A 74 -17.24 20.31 2.88
N GLU A 75 -18.50 20.73 2.84
CA GLU A 75 -19.62 20.02 3.48
C GLU A 75 -19.85 18.66 2.82
N GLN A 76 -19.87 18.61 1.49
CA GLN A 76 -20.00 17.36 0.73
C GLN A 76 -18.80 16.42 0.95
N MET A 77 -17.59 16.97 1.12
CA MET A 77 -16.43 16.17 1.49
C MET A 77 -16.61 15.56 2.89
N ILE A 78 -17.13 16.32 3.86
CA ILE A 78 -17.40 15.79 5.22
C ILE A 78 -18.43 14.65 5.18
N GLU A 79 -19.49 14.79 4.39
CA GLU A 79 -20.51 13.75 4.21
C GLU A 79 -19.97 12.48 3.53
N THR A 80 -18.87 12.58 2.80
CA THR A 80 -18.28 11.48 2.03
C THR A 80 -16.93 11.01 2.58
N VAL A 81 -16.61 11.34 3.84
CA VAL A 81 -15.36 10.95 4.53
C VAL A 81 -15.12 9.45 4.50
N GLU A 82 -16.16 8.61 4.54
CA GLU A 82 -15.99 7.15 4.49
C GLU A 82 -15.37 6.66 3.17
N ARG A 83 -15.55 7.40 2.06
CA ARG A 83 -15.05 7.05 0.73
C ARG A 83 -13.59 7.45 0.54
N HIS A 84 -13.25 8.69 0.91
CA HIS A 84 -11.91 9.24 0.69
C HIS A 84 -11.01 9.26 1.93
N ARG A 85 -11.56 9.01 3.13
CA ARG A 85 -10.85 8.90 4.43
C ARG A 85 -10.06 10.13 4.86
N ILE A 86 -10.39 11.32 4.35
CA ILE A 86 -9.72 12.57 4.73
C ILE A 86 -10.38 13.06 6.03
N PRO A 87 -9.63 13.31 7.12
CA PRO A 87 -10.21 13.76 8.37
C PRO A 87 -10.97 15.09 8.24
N GLU A 88 -12.11 15.21 8.92
CA GLU A 88 -12.93 16.42 8.92
C GLU A 88 -12.14 17.67 9.36
N GLU A 89 -11.29 17.55 10.38
CA GLU A 89 -10.40 18.63 10.81
C GLU A 89 -9.53 19.18 9.66
N MET A 90 -9.07 18.29 8.78
CA MET A 90 -8.21 18.65 7.65
C MET A 90 -9.01 19.37 6.57
N ILE A 91 -10.26 18.94 6.35
CA ILE A 91 -11.21 19.57 5.42
C ILE A 91 -11.55 20.98 5.91
N ARG A 92 -11.99 21.12 7.17
CA ARG A 92 -12.37 22.41 7.77
C ARG A 92 -11.20 23.38 7.84
N SER A 93 -9.97 22.90 8.01
CA SER A 93 -8.77 23.75 8.01
C SER A 93 -8.42 24.33 6.63
N GLY A 94 -9.06 23.87 5.55
CA GLY A 94 -8.77 24.30 4.18
C GLY A 94 -7.47 23.72 3.58
N LYS A 95 -6.68 22.94 4.34
CA LYS A 95 -5.41 22.33 3.88
C LYS A 95 -5.57 21.45 2.64
N VAL A 96 -6.77 20.92 2.40
CA VAL A 96 -7.12 20.05 1.27
C VAL A 96 -8.16 20.67 0.35
N ALA A 97 -8.42 21.98 0.43
CA ALA A 97 -9.46 22.64 -0.37
C ALA A 97 -9.24 22.46 -1.88
N ALA A 98 -7.98 22.34 -2.31
CA ALA A 98 -7.64 22.06 -3.69
C ALA A 98 -7.94 20.61 -4.11
N TRP A 99 -8.12 19.65 -3.20
CA TRP A 99 -8.39 18.24 -3.51
C TRP A 99 -9.86 17.92 -3.30
N ASN A 100 -10.70 18.49 -4.15
CA ASN A 100 -12.15 18.42 -4.02
C ASN A 100 -12.82 17.63 -5.15
N THR A 101 -12.09 17.16 -6.16
CA THR A 101 -12.64 16.41 -7.29
C THR A 101 -12.47 14.90 -7.03
N PRO A 102 -13.56 14.13 -6.81
CA PRO A 102 -13.47 12.71 -6.50
C PRO A 102 -13.28 11.85 -7.76
N TRP A 103 -12.24 11.03 -7.76
CA TRP A 103 -12.04 9.96 -8.73
C TRP A 103 -12.49 8.65 -8.10
N VAL A 104 -13.56 8.06 -8.65
CA VAL A 104 -14.17 6.84 -8.12
C VAL A 104 -13.41 5.63 -8.66
N LEU A 105 -12.83 4.87 -7.75
CA LEU A 105 -12.04 3.68 -8.02
C LEU A 105 -12.88 2.43 -7.76
N ALA A 106 -12.68 1.43 -8.61
CA ALA A 106 -13.22 0.09 -8.45
C ALA A 106 -12.14 -0.96 -8.69
N ASP A 107 -12.43 -2.20 -8.32
CA ASP A 107 -11.62 -3.37 -8.65
C ASP A 107 -10.14 -3.22 -8.27
N VAL A 108 -9.86 -2.65 -7.09
CA VAL A 108 -8.49 -2.48 -6.61
C VAL A 108 -7.87 -3.85 -6.39
N ARG A 109 -6.75 -4.12 -7.05
CA ARG A 109 -6.01 -5.39 -6.93
C ARG A 109 -4.55 -5.10 -6.63
N ARG A 110 -4.01 -5.70 -5.57
CA ARG A 110 -2.57 -5.70 -5.32
C ARG A 110 -1.85 -6.65 -6.27
N LEU A 111 -0.64 -6.27 -6.64
CA LEU A 111 0.30 -7.14 -7.31
C LEU A 111 0.97 -8.04 -6.27
N THR A 112 1.19 -9.30 -6.61
CA THR A 112 1.89 -10.25 -5.73
C THR A 112 3.35 -9.86 -5.57
N THR A 113 3.96 -9.28 -6.61
CA THR A 113 5.30 -8.71 -6.58
C THR A 113 5.29 -7.30 -7.19
N PRO A 114 5.79 -6.26 -6.50
CA PRO A 114 5.86 -4.93 -7.08
C PRO A 114 6.67 -4.92 -8.37
N VAL A 115 6.16 -4.24 -9.39
CA VAL A 115 6.82 -4.14 -10.70
C VAL A 115 7.57 -2.81 -10.76
N ARG A 116 8.90 -2.85 -10.81
CA ARG A 116 9.74 -1.66 -10.97
C ARG A 116 9.43 -0.97 -12.29
N TYR A 117 9.47 0.35 -12.29
CA TYR A 117 9.31 1.14 -13.52
C TYR A 117 10.39 2.21 -13.60
N ARG A 118 10.71 2.64 -14.81
CA ARG A 118 11.61 3.77 -15.03
C ARG A 118 10.82 5.07 -14.95
N HIS A 119 11.13 5.89 -13.95
CA HIS A 119 10.56 7.23 -13.87
C HIS A 119 11.25 8.15 -14.87
N LYS A 120 10.55 8.54 -15.95
CA LYS A 120 11.05 9.56 -16.86
C LYS A 120 10.99 10.93 -16.17
N ASN A 121 12.02 11.75 -16.38
CA ASN A 121 12.10 13.09 -15.79
C ASN A 121 10.86 13.92 -16.18
N GLY A 122 10.23 14.58 -15.20
CA GLY A 122 9.08 15.48 -15.42
C GLY A 122 7.68 14.87 -15.23
N ALA A 123 7.56 13.57 -14.95
CA ALA A 123 6.27 12.94 -14.68
C ALA A 123 5.80 13.20 -13.23
N VAL A 124 5.01 14.26 -13.01
CA VAL A 124 4.65 14.68 -11.64
C VAL A 124 3.52 13.83 -11.01
N THR A 125 2.57 13.35 -11.82
CA THR A 125 1.33 12.72 -11.29
C THR A 125 0.97 11.42 -12.01
N TRP A 126 0.90 11.44 -13.34
CA TRP A 126 0.72 10.26 -14.17
C TRP A 126 2.04 9.85 -14.80
N VAL A 127 2.31 8.55 -14.79
CA VAL A 127 3.46 7.94 -15.44
C VAL A 127 2.93 7.02 -16.54
N ASN A 128 3.41 7.17 -17.76
CA ASN A 128 3.20 6.16 -18.79
C ASN A 128 4.16 5.01 -18.54
N LEU A 129 3.63 3.79 -18.47
CA LEU A 129 4.40 2.57 -18.27
C LEU A 129 5.02 2.12 -19.60
N GLU A 130 6.18 1.48 -19.52
CA GLU A 130 6.80 0.80 -20.66
C GLU A 130 6.10 -0.55 -20.87
N ASP A 131 6.10 -1.05 -22.11
CA ASP A 131 5.31 -2.23 -22.48
C ASP A 131 5.67 -3.47 -21.63
N ASP A 132 6.96 -3.63 -21.30
CA ASP A 132 7.45 -4.71 -20.43
C ASP A 132 6.90 -4.62 -18.99
N VAL A 133 6.76 -3.40 -18.45
CA VAL A 133 6.14 -3.15 -17.14
C VAL A 133 4.65 -3.48 -17.20
N SER A 134 3.95 -3.03 -18.24
CA SER A 134 2.53 -3.31 -18.44
C SER A 134 2.28 -4.82 -18.57
N GLU A 135 3.07 -5.52 -19.38
CA GLU A 135 2.99 -6.98 -19.54
C GLU A 135 3.25 -7.72 -18.22
N ALA A 136 4.24 -7.29 -17.43
CA ALA A 136 4.53 -7.89 -16.13
C ALA A 136 3.38 -7.73 -15.13
N ILE A 137 2.71 -6.57 -15.15
CA ILE A 137 1.49 -6.31 -14.35
C ILE A 137 0.37 -7.25 -14.79
N VAL A 138 0.06 -7.28 -16.09
CA VAL A 138 -1.02 -8.09 -16.65
C VAL A 138 -0.79 -9.58 -16.41
N ARG A 139 0.46 -10.04 -16.53
CA ARG A 139 0.84 -11.41 -16.22
C ARG A 139 0.52 -11.78 -14.77
N GLN A 140 0.77 -10.92 -13.80
CA GLN A 140 0.42 -11.17 -12.40
C GLN A 140 -1.10 -11.19 -12.19
N LEU A 141 -1.84 -10.32 -12.87
CA LEU A 141 -3.30 -10.27 -12.77
C LEU A 141 -4.00 -11.48 -13.40
N ASN A 142 -3.44 -12.01 -14.49
CA ASN A 142 -3.92 -13.20 -15.18
C ASN A 142 -3.46 -14.50 -14.53
N ALA A 143 -2.27 -14.51 -13.92
CA ALA A 143 -1.78 -15.64 -13.11
C ALA A 143 -2.50 -15.76 -11.76
N ALA A 144 -3.32 -14.78 -11.40
CA ALA A 144 -4.19 -14.83 -10.22
C ALA A 144 -5.65 -15.23 -10.56
N PRO A 145 -5.93 -16.52 -10.85
CA PRO A 145 -7.27 -17.08 -10.64
C PRO A 145 -7.20 -18.20 -9.59
N ALA A 146 -7.33 -17.84 -8.30
CA ALA A 146 -7.76 -18.78 -7.23
C ALA A 146 -7.98 -18.04 -5.90
N LEU A 147 -8.87 -17.05 -5.84
CA LEU A 147 -9.50 -16.59 -4.57
C LEU A 147 -10.81 -15.83 -4.89
N GLN A 148 -11.66 -16.43 -5.72
CA GLN A 148 -13.09 -16.12 -5.74
C GLN A 148 -13.84 -17.44 -5.82
N ALA A 149 -14.09 -18.02 -4.65
CA ALA A 149 -15.26 -18.89 -4.47
C ALA A 149 -16.33 -18.07 -3.73
N PRO A 150 -17.63 -18.25 -4.03
CA PRO A 150 -18.70 -17.47 -3.43
C PRO A 150 -18.75 -17.67 -1.91
N LEU A 151 -19.18 -16.63 -1.20
CA LEU A 151 -19.59 -16.73 0.21
C LEU A 151 -20.75 -17.72 0.30
N THR A 152 -20.46 -18.96 0.68
CA THR A 152 -21.45 -19.84 1.28
C THR A 152 -20.80 -20.47 2.50
N SER A 153 -21.26 -20.01 3.66
CA SER A 153 -20.98 -20.59 4.97
C SER A 153 -21.34 -22.08 4.94
N LEU A 154 -20.40 -22.97 5.28
CA LEU A 154 -20.52 -23.95 6.37
C LEU A 154 -19.35 -24.94 6.36
N ALA A 155 -18.98 -25.33 7.59
CA ALA A 155 -18.12 -26.44 7.99
C ALA A 155 -16.60 -26.20 7.98
N ALA A 156 -16.09 -26.06 9.21
CA ALA A 156 -14.69 -26.18 9.57
C ALA A 156 -14.08 -27.51 9.12
N ALA A 157 -12.93 -27.42 8.46
CA ALA A 157 -11.88 -28.43 8.49
C ALA A 157 -10.56 -27.70 8.75
N PRO A 158 -9.64 -28.27 9.55
CA PRO A 158 -8.54 -27.53 10.13
C PRO A 158 -7.56 -27.17 9.02
N ALA A 159 -7.32 -25.86 8.83
CA ALA A 159 -6.18 -25.41 8.07
C ALA A 159 -4.93 -25.93 8.80
N VAL A 160 -4.26 -26.90 8.20
CA VAL A 160 -2.91 -27.28 8.56
C VAL A 160 -2.05 -26.05 8.28
N ALA A 161 -1.91 -25.20 9.30
CA ALA A 161 -0.93 -24.14 9.32
C ALA A 161 0.44 -24.82 9.26
N GLU A 162 1.07 -24.82 8.09
CA GLU A 162 2.51 -25.05 8.04
C GLU A 162 3.14 -24.05 9.01
N LYS A 163 3.71 -24.57 10.10
CA LYS A 163 4.58 -23.81 11.00
C LYS A 163 5.78 -23.35 10.17
N ARG A 164 5.64 -22.20 9.50
CA ARG A 164 6.81 -21.45 9.04
C ARG A 164 7.56 -21.05 10.31
N ASP A 165 8.84 -21.39 10.39
CA ASP A 165 9.71 -20.97 11.50
C ASP A 165 9.79 -19.45 11.49
N VAL A 166 8.89 -18.81 12.24
CA VAL A 166 8.87 -17.37 12.44
C VAL A 166 9.97 -17.04 13.44
N LYS A 167 11.08 -16.49 12.95
CA LYS A 167 12.21 -16.10 13.79
C LYS A 167 11.98 -14.68 14.28
N VAL A 168 11.75 -14.49 15.58
CA VAL A 168 11.73 -13.15 16.18
C VAL A 168 13.14 -12.57 16.08
N ILE A 169 13.28 -11.49 15.30
CA ILE A 169 14.57 -10.81 15.14
C ILE A 169 14.70 -9.64 16.11
N GLY A 170 13.62 -9.15 16.71
CA GLY A 170 13.74 -8.18 17.79
C GLY A 170 12.43 -7.59 18.26
N GLU A 171 12.54 -6.85 19.36
CA GLU A 171 11.43 -6.21 20.05
C GLU A 171 11.80 -4.75 20.34
N VAL A 172 10.80 -3.87 20.28
CA VAL A 172 10.95 -2.44 20.53
C VAL A 172 9.79 -1.96 21.38
N GLU A 173 10.08 -1.43 22.56
CA GLU A 173 9.08 -0.70 23.34
C GLU A 173 8.75 0.62 22.64
N ILE A 174 7.47 0.86 22.42
CA ILE A 174 6.95 2.04 21.74
C ILE A 174 6.79 3.17 22.75
N THR A 175 7.41 4.31 22.45
CA THR A 175 7.27 5.56 23.19
C THR A 175 6.23 6.47 22.55
N GLN A 176 5.73 7.47 23.28
CA GLN A 176 4.83 8.47 22.71
C GLN A 176 5.46 9.20 21.51
N GLY A 177 6.76 9.52 21.58
CA GLY A 177 7.47 10.13 20.46
C GLY A 177 7.58 9.24 19.21
N ASN A 178 7.56 7.91 19.36
CA ASN A 178 7.47 6.99 18.22
C ASN A 178 6.13 7.14 17.51
N ILE A 179 5.05 7.22 18.29
CA ILE A 179 3.67 7.37 17.79
C ILE A 179 3.54 8.72 17.08
N ASP A 180 3.92 9.81 17.73
CA ASP A 180 3.74 11.18 17.21
C ASP A 180 4.53 11.43 15.91
N HIS A 181 5.66 10.75 15.74
CA HIS A 181 6.56 10.94 14.60
C HIS A 181 6.67 9.73 13.67
N HIS A 182 5.77 8.75 13.82
CA HIS A 182 5.62 7.57 12.98
C HIS A 182 6.95 6.84 12.69
N HIS A 183 7.65 6.39 13.73
CA HIS A 183 8.89 5.63 13.55
C HIS A 183 9.04 4.50 14.57
N ILE A 184 9.68 3.43 14.15
CA ILE A 184 10.07 2.29 14.99
C ILE A 184 11.60 2.20 14.93
N TYR A 185 12.28 2.41 16.06
CA TYR A 185 13.75 2.32 16.12
C TYR A 185 14.18 0.86 16.24
N LEU A 186 14.94 0.40 15.26
CA LEU A 186 15.42 -0.99 15.16
C LEU A 186 16.83 -1.17 15.76
N ARG A 187 17.31 -0.18 16.53
CA ARG A 187 18.70 -0.07 16.99
C ARG A 187 19.23 -1.33 17.69
N GLY A 188 18.37 -2.00 18.46
CA GLY A 188 18.74 -3.17 19.27
C GLY A 188 18.97 -4.46 18.47
N PHE A 189 18.62 -4.49 17.19
CA PHE A 189 18.72 -5.68 16.34
C PHE A 189 18.95 -5.37 14.86
N PHE A 190 19.43 -4.17 14.56
CA PHE A 190 19.58 -3.68 13.19
C PHE A 190 20.58 -4.51 12.37
N ASP A 191 21.57 -5.09 13.04
CA ASP A 191 22.59 -5.99 12.50
C ASP A 191 22.03 -7.34 12.02
N ARG A 192 20.77 -7.66 12.37
CA ARG A 192 20.11 -8.92 11.98
C ARG A 192 19.42 -8.83 10.62
N PHE A 193 19.38 -7.64 10.00
CA PHE A 193 18.90 -7.47 8.64
C PHE A 193 20.04 -7.67 7.61
N PRO A 194 19.74 -8.16 6.40
CA PRO A 194 20.73 -8.28 5.32
C PRO A 194 21.41 -6.93 5.02
N ALA A 195 22.74 -6.94 4.90
CA ALA A 195 23.53 -5.71 4.71
C ALA A 195 23.17 -4.96 3.41
N ASP A 196 22.80 -5.68 2.36
CA ASP A 196 22.35 -5.13 1.07
C ASP A 196 20.92 -4.56 1.12
N SER A 197 20.21 -4.68 2.25
CA SER A 197 18.94 -3.99 2.53
C SER A 197 19.10 -2.67 3.31
N VAL A 198 20.34 -2.30 3.63
CA VAL A 198 20.67 -1.09 4.38
C VAL A 198 21.21 -0.02 3.43
N GLY A 199 20.52 1.12 3.37
CA GLY A 199 20.91 2.29 2.59
C GLY A 199 21.59 3.37 3.44
N GLY A 200 22.00 4.45 2.78
CA GLY A 200 22.58 5.64 3.42
C GLY A 200 21.56 6.47 4.22
N SER A 201 21.99 7.63 4.71
CA SER A 201 21.20 8.50 5.60
C SER A 201 20.10 9.31 4.91
N ASN A 202 19.96 9.20 3.59
CA ASN A 202 19.03 9.99 2.79
C ASN A 202 18.31 9.15 1.73
N ARG A 203 17.23 9.70 1.18
CA ARG A 203 16.37 9.02 0.20
C ARG A 203 17.06 8.70 -1.13
N THR A 204 18.15 9.40 -1.46
CA THR A 204 18.91 9.19 -2.70
C THR A 204 19.91 8.04 -2.55
N ALA A 205 20.31 7.71 -1.32
CA ALA A 205 21.18 6.58 -1.00
C ALA A 205 20.34 5.37 -0.59
N LYS A 206 19.46 4.89 -1.47
CA LYS A 206 18.68 3.67 -1.23
C LYS A 206 19.59 2.44 -1.16
N ALA A 207 19.18 1.45 -0.37
CA ALA A 207 19.83 0.15 -0.38
C ALA A 207 19.73 -0.54 -1.76
N PRO A 208 20.69 -1.41 -2.10
CA PRO A 208 20.61 -2.27 -3.30
C PRO A 208 19.33 -3.13 -3.36
N ARG A 209 18.80 -3.55 -2.20
CA ARG A 209 17.64 -4.42 -2.10
C ARG A 209 16.61 -3.89 -1.10
N GLU A 210 15.33 -4.08 -1.42
CA GLU A 210 14.24 -3.80 -0.47
C GLU A 210 13.83 -5.07 0.28
N ILE A 211 13.31 -4.87 1.48
CA ILE A 211 12.60 -5.88 2.27
C ILE A 211 11.10 -5.64 2.17
N SER A 212 10.30 -6.70 2.34
CA SER A 212 8.86 -6.58 2.52
C SER A 212 8.51 -6.66 4.00
N VAL A 213 7.62 -5.79 4.47
CA VAL A 213 7.12 -5.76 5.84
C VAL A 213 5.61 -5.92 5.82
N ASP A 214 5.14 -7.09 6.25
CA ASP A 214 3.73 -7.35 6.56
C ASP A 214 3.41 -6.78 7.94
N TRP A 215 2.51 -5.81 8.04
CA TRP A 215 2.10 -5.22 9.32
C TRP A 215 0.66 -5.60 9.71
N GLY A 216 0.08 -6.61 9.06
CA GLY A 216 -1.23 -7.18 9.36
C GLY A 216 -2.38 -6.63 8.52
N GLN A 217 -2.28 -5.41 7.99
CA GLN A 217 -3.27 -4.85 7.05
C GLN A 217 -2.76 -4.79 5.60
N ASP A 218 -1.43 -4.74 5.44
CA ASP A 218 -0.75 -4.55 4.15
C ASP A 218 0.70 -5.04 4.26
N ILE A 219 1.31 -5.30 3.10
CA ILE A 219 2.72 -5.54 2.89
C ILE A 219 3.34 -4.29 2.26
N VAL A 220 4.27 -3.67 2.96
CA VAL A 220 5.02 -2.50 2.46
C VAL A 220 6.44 -2.89 2.10
N TRP A 221 6.98 -2.26 1.06
CA TRP A 221 8.35 -2.49 0.63
C TRP A 221 9.21 -1.30 1.04
N THR A 222 10.36 -1.57 1.66
CA THR A 222 11.23 -0.54 2.21
C THR A 222 12.67 -1.02 2.24
N ASP A 223 13.61 -0.09 2.23
CA ASP A 223 14.96 -0.32 2.73
C ASP A 223 15.10 0.20 4.17
N LEU A 224 16.29 0.03 4.73
CA LEU A 224 16.64 0.45 6.08
C LEU A 224 17.59 1.65 6.04
N ASP A 225 17.43 2.60 6.95
CA ASP A 225 18.35 3.74 7.07
C ASP A 225 19.48 3.41 8.04
N SER A 226 20.72 3.42 7.57
CA SER A 226 21.91 3.12 8.39
C SER A 226 22.15 4.09 9.54
N SER A 227 21.77 5.36 9.40
CA SER A 227 22.04 6.41 10.39
C SER A 227 21.00 6.39 11.52
N LYS A 228 19.72 6.40 11.16
CA LYS A 228 18.61 6.43 12.11
C LYS A 228 18.19 5.04 12.61
N LYS A 229 18.63 3.99 11.90
CA LYS A 229 18.36 2.58 12.20
C LYS A 229 16.86 2.30 12.33
N PHE A 230 16.13 2.58 11.26
CA PHE A 230 14.67 2.37 11.17
C PHE A 230 14.25 1.95 9.75
N PHE A 231 12.99 1.58 9.59
CA PHE A 231 12.37 1.43 8.26
C PHE A 231 12.32 2.80 7.56
N ARG A 232 12.89 2.92 6.36
CA ARG A 232 12.94 4.20 5.64
C ARG A 232 11.54 4.65 5.20
N ALA A 233 10.73 3.73 4.67
CA ALA A 233 9.32 3.98 4.43
C ALA A 233 8.61 4.03 5.79
N ARG A 234 8.21 5.24 6.18
CA ARG A 234 7.57 5.50 7.48
C ARG A 234 6.06 5.72 7.41
N GLY A 235 5.53 5.90 6.21
CA GLY A 235 4.14 6.28 6.02
C GLY A 235 3.15 5.31 6.67
N TRP A 236 3.37 4.01 6.44
CA TRP A 236 2.57 2.94 7.01
C TRP A 236 2.63 2.85 8.54
N ILE A 237 3.70 3.35 9.18
CA ILE A 237 3.89 3.21 10.63
C ILE A 237 2.80 3.96 11.40
N GLY A 238 2.40 5.13 10.91
CA GLY A 238 1.29 5.89 11.52
C GLY A 238 -0.04 5.16 11.41
N SER A 239 -0.29 4.51 10.27
CA SER A 239 -1.47 3.65 10.08
C SER A 239 -1.39 2.42 10.99
N PHE A 240 -0.24 1.76 11.07
CA PHE A 240 -0.01 0.62 11.94
C PHE A 240 -0.32 0.95 13.41
N PHE A 241 0.21 2.06 13.95
CA PHE A 241 -0.08 2.47 15.32
C PHE A 241 -1.57 2.78 15.53
N ARG A 242 -2.23 3.42 14.56
CA ARG A 242 -3.67 3.72 14.65
C ARG A 242 -4.52 2.45 14.65
N PHE A 243 -4.27 1.52 13.72
CA PHE A 243 -5.05 0.29 13.58
C PHE A 243 -4.82 -0.71 14.71
N SER A 244 -3.61 -0.72 15.28
CA SER A 244 -3.30 -1.56 16.44
C SER A 244 -3.69 -0.90 17.77
N GLU A 245 -4.19 0.35 17.73
CA GLU A 245 -4.46 1.19 18.91
C GLU A 245 -3.25 1.27 19.84
N ALA A 246 -2.07 1.45 19.27
CA ALA A 246 -0.81 1.45 20.00
C ALA A 246 -0.75 2.56 21.04
N LYS A 247 -0.26 2.21 22.22
CA LYS A 247 0.00 3.12 23.34
C LYS A 247 1.48 3.09 23.70
N ALA A 248 1.93 4.17 24.33
CA ALA A 248 3.26 4.18 24.92
C ALA A 248 3.38 3.06 25.97
N GLY A 249 4.45 2.27 25.88
CA GLY A 249 4.69 1.08 26.70
C GLY A 249 4.31 -0.25 26.01
N ASP A 250 3.56 -0.21 24.91
CA ASP A 250 3.35 -1.40 24.08
C ASP A 250 4.64 -1.81 23.39
N VAL A 251 4.73 -3.08 22.97
CA VAL A 251 5.93 -3.62 22.34
C VAL A 251 5.65 -3.97 20.88
N VAL A 252 6.44 -3.45 19.97
CA VAL A 252 6.48 -3.93 18.58
C VAL A 252 7.46 -5.09 18.47
N ILE A 253 6.97 -6.21 17.92
CA ILE A 253 7.76 -7.39 17.60
C ILE A 253 8.02 -7.41 16.09
N VAL A 254 9.28 -7.64 15.71
CA VAL A 254 9.69 -7.83 14.31
C VAL A 254 10.16 -9.26 14.12
N GLU A 255 9.55 -9.92 13.15
CA GLU A 255 9.77 -11.33 12.87
C GLU A 255 10.25 -11.51 11.43
N GLU A 256 11.27 -12.33 11.22
CA GLU A 256 11.64 -12.81 9.89
C GLU A 256 10.77 -14.02 9.55
N THR A 257 10.00 -13.91 8.48
CA THR A 257 9.08 -14.95 8.00
C THR A 257 9.63 -15.73 6.80
N ALA A 258 10.53 -15.08 6.05
CA ALA A 258 11.39 -15.65 5.03
C ALA A 258 12.53 -14.65 4.76
N SER A 259 13.53 -15.03 3.97
CA SER A 259 14.61 -14.11 3.58
C SER A 259 14.05 -12.82 2.97
N TYR A 260 14.44 -11.67 3.51
CA TYR A 260 13.95 -10.33 3.13
C TYR A 260 12.45 -10.08 3.37
N GLN A 261 11.76 -10.97 4.07
CA GLN A 261 10.33 -10.83 4.40
C GLN A 261 10.11 -10.82 5.90
N TYR A 262 9.60 -9.69 6.39
CA TYR A 262 9.39 -9.46 7.81
C TYR A 262 7.92 -9.26 8.12
N ARG A 263 7.53 -9.61 9.33
CA ARG A 263 6.25 -9.29 9.92
C ARG A 263 6.44 -8.38 11.11
N VAL A 264 5.61 -7.35 11.22
CA VAL A 264 5.58 -6.42 12.34
C VAL A 264 4.23 -6.56 13.04
N ARG A 265 4.26 -6.80 14.35
CA ARG A 265 3.04 -6.93 15.17
C ARG A 265 3.19 -6.13 16.45
N LEU A 266 2.06 -5.63 16.97
CA LEU A 266 2.01 -4.98 18.27
C LEU A 266 1.59 -6.01 19.34
N LEU A 267 2.34 -6.07 20.42
CA LEU A 267 1.97 -6.74 21.66
C LEU A 267 1.54 -5.67 22.66
N LYS A 268 0.25 -5.64 22.96
CA LYS A 268 -0.30 -4.74 23.99
C LYS A 268 0.25 -5.17 25.35
N ARG A 269 0.83 -4.22 26.10
CA ARG A 269 1.17 -4.49 27.51
C ARG A 269 0.02 -4.00 28.37
N ASP A 270 -0.70 -4.96 28.95
CA ASP A 270 -1.74 -4.66 29.92
C ASP A 270 -1.11 -3.89 31.09
N ARG A 271 -1.57 -2.66 31.29
CA ARG A 271 -1.44 -1.90 32.53
C ARG A 271 -2.83 -1.50 32.99
#